data_AF-A0A7J4MCB2-F1
#
_entry.id   AF-A0A7J4MCB2-F1
#
_cell.length_a   1.000
_cell.length_b   1.000
_cell.length_c   1.000
_cell.angle_alpha   90.00
_cell.angle_beta   90.00
_cell.angle_gamma   90.00
#
_symmetry.space_group_name_H-M   'P 1'
#
loop_
_entity.id
_entity.type
_entity.pdbx_description
1 polymer ?
#
loop_
_entity_poly.entity_id
_entity_poly.type
_entity_poly.pdbx_seq_one_letter_code
_entity_poly.pdbx_strand_id
1 'polypeptide(L)'
;EEDQRSFAQDRLQVEQDPGIRALLMEMIFDPEIDGNEQQKNRFLAPAEPVPQLDREVAQAMEQPIGLLEPEPVASMEPSPAEGPEPPEEDGQQR
;
A
#
# COMPACT_ATOMS: atom_id res chain seq x y z
N GLU A 1 23.37 31.00 -10.19
CA GLU A 1 22.77 31.09 -8.84
C GLU A 1 23.31 29.89 -8.07
N GLU A 2 23.88 30.08 -6.89
CA GLU A 2 24.34 28.95 -6.06
C GLU A 2 23.11 28.30 -5.42
N ASP A 3 22.93 27.00 -5.66
CA ASP A 3 21.83 26.23 -5.08
C ASP A 3 22.03 26.15 -3.56
N GLN A 4 21.04 26.59 -2.78
CA GLN A 4 21.14 26.59 -1.30
C GLN A 4 21.46 25.19 -0.74
N ARG A 5 21.09 24.13 -1.47
CA ARG A 5 21.42 22.75 -1.12
C ARG A 5 22.89 22.43 -1.31
N SER A 6 23.52 22.89 -2.40
CA SER A 6 24.96 22.66 -2.61
C SER A 6 25.77 23.40 -1.54
N PHE A 7 25.38 24.63 -1.22
CA PHE A 7 26.00 25.38 -0.12
C PHE A 7 25.85 24.68 1.24
N ALA A 8 24.66 24.15 1.54
CA ALA A 8 24.43 23.41 2.78
C ALA A 8 25.23 22.09 2.85
N GLN A 9 25.38 21.37 1.73
CA GLN A 9 26.21 20.17 1.62
C GLN A 9 27.68 20.45 1.91
N ASP A 10 28.23 21.51 1.31
CA ASP A 10 29.62 21.92 1.54
C ASP A 10 29.85 22.30 3.00
N ARG A 11 28.88 23.02 3.61
CA ARG A 11 28.99 23.43 5.01
C ARG A 11 28.92 22.25 5.97
N LEU A 12 28.11 21.23 5.67
CA LEU A 12 27.96 20.03 6.50
C LEU A 12 29.28 19.24 6.65
N GLN A 13 30.23 19.37 5.71
CA GLN A 13 31.53 18.70 5.76
C GLN A 13 32.43 19.21 6.90
N VAL A 14 32.30 20.49 7.25
CA VAL A 14 33.14 21.17 8.25
C VAL A 14 32.40 21.53 9.53
N GLU A 15 31.07 21.43 9.52
CA GLU A 15 30.24 21.80 10.67
C GLU A 15 30.29 20.72 11.76
N GLN A 16 30.56 21.16 12.98
CA GLN A 16 30.76 20.30 14.16
C GLN A 16 29.62 20.45 15.17
N ASP A 17 28.89 21.58 15.14
CA ASP A 17 27.76 21.79 16.03
C ASP A 17 26.58 20.88 15.64
N PRO A 18 26.07 20.04 16.55
CA PRO A 18 25.01 19.07 16.22
C PRO A 18 23.67 19.74 15.86
N GLY A 19 23.39 20.93 16.42
CA GLY A 19 22.16 21.67 16.10
C GLY A 19 22.21 22.27 14.69
N ILE A 20 23.33 22.89 14.33
CA ILE A 20 23.54 23.44 12.98
C ILE A 20 23.57 22.31 11.94
N ARG A 21 24.21 21.17 12.25
CA ARG A 21 24.19 19.99 11.36
C ARG A 21 22.79 19.47 11.10
N ALA A 22 21.93 19.41 12.13
CA ALA A 22 20.55 18.98 11.96
C ALA A 22 19.78 19.92 11.01
N LEU A 23 19.97 21.23 11.16
CA LEU A 23 19.35 22.22 10.29
C LEU A 23 19.87 22.12 8.85
N LEU A 24 21.18 21.96 8.66
CA LEU A 24 21.78 21.77 7.34
C LEU A 24 21.29 20.47 6.67
N MET A 25 21.12 19.40 7.44
CA MET A 25 20.53 18.14 6.97
C MET A 25 19.08 18.32 6.50
N GLU A 26 18.28 19.12 7.22
CA GLU A 26 16.92 19.47 6.81
C GLU A 26 16.91 20.29 5.51
N MET A 27 17.85 21.23 5.35
CA MET A 27 17.96 22.06 4.15
C MET A 27 18.34 21.27 2.88
N ILE A 28 19.12 20.19 3.02
CA ILE A 28 19.52 19.35 1.88
C ILE A 28 18.48 18.26 1.55
N PHE A 29 17.60 17.94 2.50
CA PHE A 29 16.65 16.84 2.37
C PHE A 29 15.57 17.14 1.34
N ASP A 30 15.40 16.24 0.36
CA ASP A 30 14.32 16.32 -0.61
C ASP A 30 13.22 15.29 -0.32
N PRO A 31 12.00 15.69 0.07
CA PRO A 31 10.92 14.73 0.31
C PRO A 31 10.47 13.96 -0.96
N GLU A 32 10.74 14.48 -2.15
CA GLU A 32 10.40 13.84 -3.42
C GLU A 32 11.40 12.73 -3.79
N ILE A 33 12.68 12.87 -3.38
CA ILE A 33 13.78 11.96 -3.76
C ILE A 33 14.29 11.12 -2.59
N ASP A 34 14.38 11.69 -1.39
CA ASP A 34 14.94 11.07 -0.18
C ASP A 34 13.86 10.67 0.83
N GLY A 35 12.60 11.04 0.56
CA GLY A 35 11.45 10.69 1.40
C GLY A 35 11.16 9.18 1.49
N ASN A 36 10.34 8.82 2.48
CA ASN A 36 9.75 7.49 2.54
C ASN A 36 8.79 7.25 1.35
N GLU A 37 8.38 6.00 1.14
CA GLU A 37 7.51 5.65 0.02
C GLU A 37 6.19 6.45 0.00
N GLN A 38 5.59 6.71 1.16
CA GLN A 38 4.36 7.53 1.24
C GLN A 38 4.60 9.00 0.86
N GLN A 39 5.75 9.57 1.25
CA GLN A 39 6.13 10.94 0.91
C GLN A 39 6.37 11.07 -0.60
N LYS A 40 7.08 10.10 -1.19
CA LYS A 40 7.32 10.04 -2.63
C LYS A 40 6.03 9.86 -3.44
N ASN A 41 5.18 8.92 -3.01
CA ASN A 41 3.91 8.63 -3.68
C ASN A 41 2.95 9.81 -3.69
N ARG A 42 3.10 10.81 -2.81
CA ARG A 42 2.30 12.05 -2.84
C ARG A 42 2.61 12.91 -4.08
N PHE A 43 3.84 12.87 -4.57
CA PHE A 43 4.28 13.62 -5.75
C PHE A 43 4.08 12.84 -7.05
N LEU A 44 3.86 11.52 -6.96
CA LEU A 44 3.54 10.68 -8.10
C LEU A 44 2.04 10.73 -8.41
N ALA A 45 1.71 10.71 -9.70
CA ALA A 45 0.33 10.48 -10.13
C ALA A 45 -0.11 9.06 -9.74
N PRO A 46 -1.40 8.84 -9.45
CA PRO A 46 -1.92 7.49 -9.28
C PRO A 46 -1.65 6.67 -10.55
N ALA A 47 -1.33 5.39 -10.36
CA ALA A 47 -1.12 4.48 -11.49
C ALA A 47 -2.40 4.35 -12.33
N GLU A 48 -2.25 4.30 -13.66
CA GLU A 48 -3.37 4.00 -14.54
C GLU A 48 -3.93 2.60 -14.24
N PRO A 49 -5.25 2.41 -14.30
CA PRO A 49 -5.85 1.11 -14.05
C PRO A 49 -5.41 0.11 -15.12
N VAL A 50 -5.02 -1.09 -14.68
CA VAL A 50 -4.65 -2.18 -15.61
C VAL A 50 -5.84 -2.52 -16.51
N PRO A 51 -5.69 -2.61 -17.84
CA PRO A 51 -6.75 -2.99 -18.77
C PRO A 51 -7.34 -4.37 -18.46
N GLN A 52 -8.61 -4.57 -18.81
CA GLN A 52 -9.33 -5.83 -18.51
C GLN A 52 -8.68 -7.05 -19.19
N LEU A 53 -8.27 -6.92 -20.45
CA LEU A 53 -7.59 -8.00 -21.19
C LEU A 53 -6.30 -8.44 -20.49
N ASP A 54 -5.50 -7.48 -20.04
CA ASP A 54 -4.23 -7.74 -19.35
C ASP A 54 -4.48 -8.45 -18.01
N ARG A 55 -5.60 -8.13 -17.34
CA ARG A 55 -6.04 -8.84 -16.13
C ARG A 55 -6.38 -10.30 -16.41
N GLU A 56 -7.16 -10.55 -17.45
CA GLU A 56 -7.57 -11.90 -17.85
C GLU A 56 -6.36 -12.76 -18.25
N VAL A 57 -5.41 -12.18 -18.99
CA VAL A 57 -4.18 -12.88 -19.38
C VAL A 57 -3.32 -13.20 -18.17
N ALA A 58 -3.11 -12.25 -17.24
CA ALA A 58 -2.32 -12.50 -16.03
C ALA A 58 -2.97 -13.58 -15.14
N GLN A 59 -4.29 -13.56 -14.97
CA GLN A 59 -5.03 -14.58 -14.23
C GLN A 59 -4.89 -15.96 -14.88
N ALA A 60 -5.01 -16.05 -16.20
CA ALA A 60 -4.83 -17.31 -16.93
C ALA A 60 -3.39 -17.86 -16.84
N MET A 61 -2.41 -16.97 -16.65
CA MET A 61 -1.00 -17.30 -16.49
C MET A 61 -0.56 -17.42 -15.01
N GLU A 62 -1.52 -17.42 -14.07
CA GLU A 62 -1.27 -17.46 -12.62
C GLU A 62 -0.30 -16.38 -12.14
N GLN A 63 -0.24 -15.23 -12.84
CA GLN A 63 0.60 -14.09 -12.49
C GLN A 63 -0.16 -13.13 -11.56
N PRO A 64 0.45 -12.71 -10.43
CA PRO A 64 -0.17 -11.74 -9.54
C PRO A 64 -0.23 -10.35 -10.21
N ILE A 65 -1.36 -9.66 -10.06
CA ILE A 65 -1.50 -8.25 -10.45
C ILE A 65 -1.49 -7.37 -9.21
N GLY A 66 -0.65 -6.35 -9.22
CA GLY A 66 -0.51 -5.41 -8.12
C GLY A 66 0.15 -6.03 -6.88
N LEU A 67 0.19 -5.26 -5.80
CA LEU A 67 0.48 -5.76 -4.47
C LEU A 67 -0.86 -6.25 -3.91
N LEU A 68 -0.99 -7.53 -3.52
CA LEU A 68 -2.25 -8.13 -3.05
C LEU A 68 -2.94 -7.23 -1.99
N GLU A 69 -3.85 -6.36 -2.41
CA GLU A 69 -4.90 -5.84 -1.55
C GLU A 69 -5.94 -6.96 -1.40
N PRO A 70 -6.40 -7.26 -0.18
CA PRO A 70 -7.44 -8.27 -0.01
C PRO A 70 -8.64 -7.82 -0.84
N GLU A 71 -9.03 -8.67 -1.79
CA GLU A 71 -10.22 -8.48 -2.62
C GLU A 71 -11.35 -7.90 -1.74
N PRO A 72 -11.97 -6.76 -2.12
CA PRO A 72 -13.17 -6.33 -1.42
C PRO A 72 -14.15 -7.48 -1.58
N VAL A 73 -14.50 -8.11 -0.45
CA VAL A 73 -15.50 -9.18 -0.41
C VAL A 73 -16.75 -8.65 -1.08
N ALA A 74 -16.91 -8.95 -2.38
CA ALA A 74 -18.15 -8.76 -3.08
C ALA A 74 -19.16 -9.52 -2.24
N SER A 75 -20.06 -8.76 -1.63
CA SER A 75 -21.12 -9.19 -0.73
C SER A 75 -21.56 -10.59 -1.12
N MET A 76 -21.14 -11.59 -0.34
CA MET A 76 -21.65 -12.93 -0.45
C MET A 76 -23.15 -12.81 -0.22
N GLU A 77 -23.93 -12.82 -1.31
CA GLU A 77 -25.37 -12.93 -1.19
C GLU A 77 -25.63 -14.20 -0.37
N PRO A 78 -26.38 -14.13 0.74
CA PRO A 78 -26.66 -15.31 1.51
C PRO A 78 -27.47 -16.26 0.63
N SER A 79 -26.86 -17.41 0.31
CA SER A 79 -27.53 -18.55 -0.30
C SER A 79 -28.85 -18.82 0.45
N PRO A 80 -29.99 -19.03 -0.25
CA PRO A 80 -31.27 -19.19 0.40
C PRO A 80 -31.24 -20.43 1.29
N ALA A 81 -31.57 -20.24 2.56
CA ALA A 81 -31.75 -21.29 3.53
C ALA A 81 -32.87 -22.25 3.07
N GLU A 82 -32.50 -23.48 2.74
CA GLU A 82 -33.44 -24.58 2.61
C GLU A 82 -33.47 -25.35 3.94
N GLY A 83 -34.48 -25.04 4.76
CA GLY A 83 -35.24 -25.92 5.67
C GLY A 83 -34.53 -26.84 6.69
N PRO A 84 -34.98 -26.85 7.97
CA PRO A 84 -34.43 -27.72 9.01
C PRO A 84 -34.87 -29.18 8.85
N GLU A 85 -33.96 -30.12 9.14
CA GLU A 85 -34.25 -31.55 9.29
C GLU A 85 -35.32 -31.78 10.39
N PRO A 86 -36.27 -32.73 10.20
CA PRO A 86 -37.29 -33.04 11.20
C PRO A 86 -36.68 -33.81 12.40
N PRO A 87 -37.26 -33.67 13.61
CA PRO A 87 -36.66 -34.14 14.85
C PRO A 87 -36.77 -35.66 15.06
N GLU A 88 -35.81 -36.18 15.82
CA GLU A 88 -35.69 -37.55 16.33
C GLU A 88 -36.95 -37.99 17.09
N GLU A 89 -37.50 -39.16 16.74
CA GLU A 89 -38.55 -39.83 17.52
C GLU A 89 -37.93 -40.96 18.34
N ASP A 90 -37.71 -40.66 19.63
CA ASP A 90 -37.22 -41.57 20.66
C ASP A 90 -38.27 -42.65 20.97
N GLY A 91 -37.85 -43.91 20.89
CA GLY A 91 -38.72 -45.06 21.19
C GLY A 91 -38.87 -45.30 22.68
N GLN A 92 -40.11 -45.55 23.11
CA GLN A 92 -40.59 -46.47 24.17
C GLN A 92 -41.44 -45.81 25.25
N GLN A 93 -42.77 -46.05 25.19
CA GLN A 93 -43.58 -46.32 26.38
C GLN A 93 -44.75 -47.25 26.00
N ARG A 94 -44.66 -48.54 26.38
CA ARG A 94 -45.70 -49.30 27.12
C ARG A 94 -45.26 -50.73 27.40
#